data_AF-E9PBE2-F1
#
_entry.id   AF-E9PBE2-F1
#
_cell.length_a   1.000
_cell.length_b   1.000
_cell.length_c   1.000
_cell.angle_alpha   90.00
_cell.angle_beta   90.00
_cell.angle_gamma   90.00
#
_symmetry.space_group_name_H-M   'P 1'
#
loop_
_entity.id
_entity.type
_entity.pdbx_description
1 polymer ?
#
loop_
_entity_poly.entity_id
_entity_poly.type
_entity_poly.pdbx_seq_one_letter_code
_entity_poly.pdbx_strand_id
1 'polypeptide(L)' 'MSQWNQVQQLEIKFLEQVDQFYDDNFPMEIRHLLAQWIENQDWEAASNNETMATILLQNLLIQLDEQLGRVSKEKNLLL' A
#
# COMPACT_ATOMS: atom_id res chain seq x y z
N MET A 1 -7.85 -7.63 10.56
CA MET A 1 -7.20 -6.34 10.91
C MET A 1 -5.84 -6.36 10.24
N SER A 2 -5.51 -5.32 9.48
CA SER A 2 -4.23 -5.27 8.76
C SER A 2 -3.05 -5.12 9.73
N GLN A 3 -1.87 -5.58 9.33
CA GLN A 3 -0.60 -5.29 10.00
C GLN A 3 -0.39 -3.77 10.05
N TRP A 4 -0.76 -3.04 8.99
CA TRP A 4 -0.64 -1.58 8.98
C TRP A 4 -1.40 -0.91 10.13
N ASN A 5 -2.60 -1.40 10.46
CA ASN A 5 -3.35 -0.87 11.61
C ASN A 5 -2.61 -1.07 12.93
N GLN A 6 -1.78 -2.12 13.05
CA GLN A 6 -0.95 -2.34 14.25
C GLN A 6 0.26 -1.41 14.24
N VAL A 7 0.88 -1.21 13.07
CA VAL A 7 2.02 -0.29 12.89
C VAL A 7 1.62 1.14 13.25
N GLN A 8 0.44 1.60 12.86
CA GLN A 8 -0.08 2.93 13.19
C GLN A 8 -0.33 3.16 14.70
N GLN A 9 -0.35 2.11 15.52
CA GLN A 9 -0.52 2.20 16.98
C GLN A 9 0.83 2.23 17.72
N LEU A 10 1.96 2.13 17.01
CA LEU A 10 3.29 2.21 17.61
C LEU A 10 3.59 3.64 18.10
N GLU A 11 4.54 3.73 19.02
CA GLU A 11 5.08 5.03 19.44
C GLU A 11 5.72 5.78 18.26
N ILE A 12 5.68 7.11 18.28
CA ILE A 12 6.17 8.00 17.21
C ILE A 12 7.60 7.64 16.77
N LYS A 13 8.50 7.32 17.71
CA LYS A 13 9.89 6.92 17.42
C LYS A 13 10.03 5.70 16.49
N PHE A 14 9.01 4.85 16.43
CA PHE A 14 8.97 3.69 15.54
C PHE A 14 8.31 4.05 14.20
N LEU A 15 7.33 4.96 14.21
CA LEU A 15 6.75 5.50 12.98
C LEU A 15 7.80 6.26 12.15
N GLU A 16 8.69 7.01 12.79
CA GLU A 16 9.83 7.67 12.13
C GLU A 16 10.77 6.67 11.44
N GLN A 17 10.92 5.46 11.98
CA GLN A 17 11.70 4.40 11.32
C GLN A 17 10.94 3.78 10.16
N VAL A 18 9.62 3.61 10.31
CA VAL A 18 8.75 3.10 9.25
C VAL A 18 8.71 4.05 8.06
N ASP A 19 8.69 5.36 8.31
CA ASP A 19 8.72 6.43 7.30
C ASP A 19 9.93 6.31 6.35
N GLN A 20 11.10 5.93 6.88
CA GLN A 20 12.33 5.77 6.10
C GLN A 20 12.28 4.66 5.04
N PHE A 21 11.29 3.77 5.09
CA PHE A 21 11.11 2.71 4.08
C PHE A 21 10.25 3.14 2.89
N TYR A 22 9.60 4.30 2.94
CA TYR A 22 8.75 4.80 1.86
C TYR A 22 9.50 5.89 1.10
N ASP A 23 9.57 5.72 -0.22
CA ASP A 23 10.21 6.64 -1.15
C ASP A 23 9.28 6.93 -2.34
N ASP A 24 9.79 7.65 -3.34
CA ASP A 24 9.03 7.99 -4.54
C ASP A 24 8.56 6.76 -5.34
N ASN A 25 9.20 5.59 -5.15
CA ASN A 25 8.81 4.35 -5.83
C ASN A 25 7.63 3.68 -5.13
N PHE A 26 7.52 3.82 -3.81
CA PHE A 26 6.42 3.25 -3.03
C PHE A 26 5.97 4.23 -1.92
N PRO A 27 4.99 5.09 -2.20
CA PRO A 27 4.50 6.07 -1.24
C PRO A 27 3.66 5.45 -0.12
N MET A 28 3.73 6.05 1.08
CA MET A 28 3.03 5.56 2.27
C MET A 28 1.49 5.57 2.11
N GLU A 29 0.96 6.46 1.29
CA GLU A 29 -0.45 6.55 0.95
C GLU A 29 -0.96 5.27 0.29
N ILE A 30 -0.18 4.68 -0.63
CA ILE A 30 -0.52 3.42 -1.27
C ILE A 30 -0.54 2.30 -0.23
N ARG A 31 0.45 2.27 0.67
CA ARG A 31 0.48 1.31 1.79
C ARG A 31 -0.76 1.42 2.68
N HIS A 32 -1.20 2.64 2.97
CA HIS A 32 -2.35 2.90 3.83
C HIS A 32 -3.67 2.54 3.15
N LEU A 33 -3.90 3.02 1.93
CA LEU A 33 -5.15 2.80 1.18
C LEU A 33 -5.36 1.33 0.84
N LEU A 34 -4.30 0.61 0.49
CA LEU A 34 -4.35 -0.77 0.03
C LEU A 34 -3.79 -1.75 1.07
N ALA A 35 -3.75 -1.38 2.35
CA ALA A 35 -3.07 -2.14 3.39
C ALA A 35 -3.42 -3.63 3.40
N GLN A 36 -4.70 -3.95 3.38
CA GLN A 36 -5.17 -5.34 3.41
C GLN A 36 -4.86 -6.07 2.10
N TRP A 37 -4.92 -5.40 0.94
CA TRP A 37 -4.60 -6.03 -0.33
C TRP A 37 -3.10 -6.33 -0.42
N ILE A 38 -2.26 -5.36 -0.07
CA ILE A 38 -0.80 -5.50 -0.08
C ILE A 38 -0.37 -6.66 0.82
N GLU A 39 -0.91 -6.75 2.04
CA GLU A 39 -0.52 -7.79 2.99
C GLU A 39 -0.92 -9.22 2.57
N ASN A 40 -1.81 -9.36 1.59
CA ASN A 40 -2.27 -10.67 1.09
C ASN A 40 -1.48 -11.16 -0.14
N GLN A 41 -0.53 -10.38 -0.65
CA GLN A 41 0.28 -10.78 -1.81
C GLN A 41 1.57 -11.49 -1.39
N ASP A 42 2.02 -12.43 -2.23
CA ASP A 42 3.31 -13.11 -2.05
C ASP A 42 4.44 -12.29 -2.71
N TRP A 43 4.89 -11.26 -2.00
CA TRP A 43 5.96 -10.38 -2.47
C TRP A 43 7.32 -11.08 -2.56
N GLU A 44 7.55 -12.11 -1.73
CA GLU A 44 8.81 -12.88 -1.75
C GLU A 44 8.92 -13.69 -3.04
N ALA A 45 7.86 -14.40 -3.44
CA ALA A 45 7.82 -15.09 -4.73
C ALA A 45 7.91 -14.13 -5.91
N ALA A 46 7.20 -12.99 -5.84
CA ALA A 46 7.23 -11.98 -6.89
C ALA A 46 8.60 -11.33 -7.08
N SER A 47 9.37 -11.14 -6.01
CA SER A 47 10.71 -10.55 -6.07
C SER A 47 11.69 -11.38 -6.91
N ASN A 48 11.43 -12.69 -7.04
CA ASN A 48 12.26 -13.63 -7.79
C ASN A 48 11.67 -13.99 -9.17
N ASN A 49 10.52 -13.42 -9.55
CA ASN A 49 9.81 -13.77 -10.79
C ASN A 49 9.24 -12.52 -11.46
N GLU A 50 9.88 -12.07 -12.55
CA GLU A 50 9.51 -10.87 -13.30
C GLU A 50 8.06 -10.88 -13.80
N THR A 51 7.57 -12.02 -14.29
CA THR A 51 6.19 -12.16 -14.76
C THR A 51 5.21 -11.96 -13.60
N MET A 52 5.50 -12.54 -12.44
CA MET A 52 4.67 -12.40 -11.25
C MET A 52 4.71 -10.97 -10.70
N ALA A 53 5.89 -10.35 -10.64
CA ALA A 53 6.04 -8.95 -10.26
C ALA A 53 5.24 -8.02 -11.18
N THR A 54 5.28 -8.26 -12.49
CA THR A 54 4.54 -7.49 -13.48
C THR A 54 3.03 -7.62 -13.27
N ILE A 55 2.53 -8.83 -13.03
CA ILE A 55 1.11 -9.08 -12.75
C ILE A 55 0.69 -8.39 -11.45
N LEU A 56 1.48 -8.49 -10.39
CA LEU A 56 1.16 -7.83 -9.11
C LEU A 56 1.16 -6.31 -9.24
N LEU A 57 2.09 -5.74 -10.01
CA LEU A 57 2.11 -4.31 -10.28
C LEU A 57 0.85 -3.87 -11.05
N GLN A 58 0.44 -4.62 -12.07
CA GLN A 58 -0.81 -4.35 -12.80
C GLN A 58 -2.03 -4.42 -11.88
N ASN A 59 -2.10 -5.44 -11.02
CA ASN A 59 -3.19 -5.59 -10.07
C ASN A 59 -3.20 -4.47 -9.02
N LEU A 60 -2.03 -4.01 -8.56
CA LEU A 60 -1.90 -2.87 -7.65
C LEU A 60 -2.49 -1.61 -8.27
N LEU A 61 -2.19 -1.33 -9.55
CA LEU A 61 -2.74 -0.17 -10.26
C LEU A 61 -4.26 -0.25 -10.40
N ILE A 62 -4.81 -1.43 -10.72
CA ILE A 62 -6.27 -1.64 -10.79
C ILE A 62 -6.92 -1.36 -9.43
N GLN A 63 -6.33 -1.86 -8.34
CA GLN A 63 -6.84 -1.60 -6.98
C GLN A 63 -6.78 -0.11 -6.61
N LEU A 64 -5.72 0.59 -7.04
CA LEU A 64 -5.59 2.03 -6.81
C LEU A 64 -6.68 2.81 -7.54
N ASP A 65 -6.96 2.50 -8.80
CA ASP A 65 -8.03 3.11 -9.59
C ASP A 65 -9.41 2.89 -8.93
N GLU A 66 -9.67 1.69 -8.40
CA GLU A 66 -10.89 1.39 -7.66
C GLU A 66 -11.02 2.25 -6.39
N GLN A 67 -9.95 2.42 -5.61
CA GLN A 67 -9.96 3.28 -4.43
C GLN A 67 -10.11 4.76 -4.79
N LEU A 68 -9.41 5.26 -5.81
CA LEU A 68 -9.56 6.64 -6.29
C LEU A 68 -11.00 6.92 -6.76
N GLY A 69 -11.60 5.97 -7.50
CA GLY A 69 -12.99 6.05 -7.91
C GLY A 69 -13.96 6.09 -6.72
N ARG A 70 -13.65 5.38 -5.64
CA ARG A 70 -14.42 5.41 -4.39
C ARG A 70 -14.27 6.75 -3.66
N VAL A 71 -13.04 7.23 -3.45
CA VAL A 71 -12.76 8.50 -2.76
C VAL A 71 -13.40 9.68 -3.49
N SER A 72 -13.32 9.68 -4.83
CA SER A 72 -13.94 10.68 -5.69
C SER A 72 -15.47 10.71 -5.52
N LYS A 73 -16.12 9.53 -5.45
CA LYS A 73 -17.56 9.43 -5.16
C LYS A 73 -17.92 9.87 -3.75
N GLU A 74 -17.04 9.66 -2.78
CA GLU A 74 -17.23 10.06 -1.38
C GLU A 74 -17.02 11.57 -1.13
N LYS A 75 -16.65 12.37 -2.16
CA LYS A 75 -16.32 13.81 -2.04
C LYS A 75 -15.26 14.10 -0.95
N ASN A 76 -14.31 13.19 -0.76
CA ASN A 76 -13.14 13.47 0.07
C ASN A 76 -12.17 14.34 -0.73
N LEU A 77 -12.35 15.66 -0.69
CA LEU A 77 -11.50 16.68 -1.33
C LEU A 77 -10.10 16.83 -0.68
N LEU A 78 -9.61 15.81 0.05
CA LEU A 78 -8.41 15.90 0.89
C LEU A 78 -7.46 14.69 0.78
N LEU A 79 -7.61 13.82 -0.23
CA LEU A 79 -6.45 13.06 -0.71
C LEU A 79 -5.61 13.95 -1.63
#